data_AF-A0A1G2MK03-F1
#
_entry.id   AF-A0A1G2MK03-F1
#
_cell.length_a   1.000
_cell.length_b   1.000
_cell.length_c   1.000
_cell.angle_alpha   90.00
_cell.angle_beta   90.00
_cell.angle_gamma   90.00
#
_symmetry.space_group_name_H-M   'P 1'
#
loop_
_entity.id
_entity.type
_entity.pdbx_description
1 polymer ?
#
loop_
_entity_poly.entity_id
_entity_poly.type
_entity_poly.pdbx_seq_one_letter_code
_entity_poly.pdbx_strand_id
1 'polypeptide(L)' 'MRKVAGIEVGDFLEAGYEKGTITLTPKSLLDREVAKALADFRAGRMSGPFETHQALMTYLKGGGA' A
#
# COMPACT_ATOMS: atom_id res chain seq x y z
N MET A 1 -13.85 -21.33 17.04
CA MET A 1 -14.93 -20.90 16.13
C MET A 1 -14.75 -19.41 15.82
N ARG A 2 -14.12 -19.07 14.69
CA ARG A 2 -14.09 -17.71 14.10
C ARG A 2 -14.43 -17.83 12.61
N LYS A 3 -15.72 -18.04 12.31
CA LYS A 3 -16.24 -18.15 10.94
C LYS A 3 -17.38 -17.17 10.66
N VAL A 4 -17.63 -16.21 11.56
CA VAL A 4 -18.83 -15.36 11.49
C VAL A 4 -18.63 -14.13 10.59
N ALA A 5 -17.39 -13.75 10.25
CA ALA A 5 -17.12 -12.58 9.40
C ALA A 5 -15.97 -12.76 8.38
N GLY A 6 -15.31 -13.93 8.31
CA GLY A 6 -14.17 -14.15 7.41
C GLY A 6 -12.91 -13.34 7.76
N ILE A 7 -12.75 -12.94 9.02
CA ILE A 7 -11.63 -12.13 9.52
C ILE A 7 -10.73 -12.98 10.43
N GLU A 8 -9.42 -12.89 10.22
CA GLU A 8 -8.37 -13.57 10.97
C GLU A 8 -7.47 -12.58 11.74
N VAL A 9 -6.71 -13.11 12.71
CA VAL A 9 -5.72 -12.28 13.44
C VAL A 9 -4.58 -11.96 12.48
N GLY A 10 -4.36 -10.66 12.25
CA GLY A 10 -3.39 -10.17 11.28
C GLY A 10 -4.01 -9.47 10.09
N ASP A 11 -5.34 -9.57 9.90
CA ASP A 11 -6.04 -8.81 8.87
C ASP A 11 -6.01 -7.30 9.16
N PHE A 12 -5.78 -6.53 8.10
CA PHE A 12 -5.87 -5.08 8.13
C PHE A 12 -7.29 -4.66 7.74
N LEU A 13 -7.93 -3.87 8.59
CA LEU A 13 -9.29 -3.39 8.35
C LEU A 13 -9.33 -1.88 8.54
N GLU A 14 -10.07 -1.19 7.67
CA GLU A 14 -10.45 0.21 7.88
C GLU A 14 -11.72 0.26 8.72
N ALA A 15 -11.68 1.02 9.83
CA ALA A 15 -12.83 1.22 10.69
C ALA A 15 -13.48 2.57 10.39
N GLY A 16 -14.74 2.54 9.95
CA GLY A 16 -15.60 3.71 9.85
C GLY A 16 -16.62 3.71 10.97
N TYR A 17 -16.98 4.90 11.48
CA TYR A 17 -18.09 5.07 12.42
C TYR A 17 -19.09 6.06 11.85
N GLU A 18 -20.31 5.61 11.62
CA GLU A 18 -21.40 6.46 11.15
C GLU A 18 -22.70 6.10 11.87
N LYS A 19 -23.39 7.11 12.43
CA LYS A 19 -24.73 6.97 13.03
C LYS A 19 -24.85 5.80 14.02
N GLY A 20 -23.85 5.60 14.89
CA GLY A 20 -23.88 4.51 15.87
C GLY A 20 -23.39 3.16 15.36
N THR A 21 -23.09 3.02 14.07
CA THR A 21 -22.62 1.78 13.45
C THR A 21 -21.12 1.84 13.20
N ILE A 22 -20.41 0.77 13.60
CA ILE A 22 -19.00 0.55 13.22
C ILE A 22 -18.99 -0.35 11.99
N THR A 23 -18.41 0.14 10.90
CA THR A 23 -18.18 -0.62 9.68
C THR A 23 -16.71 -0.98 9.60
N LEU A 24 -16.40 -2.27 9.45
CA LEU A 24 -15.04 -2.75 9.23
C LEU A 24 -14.90 -3.18 7.77
N THR A 25 -14.06 -2.50 7.02
CA THR A 25 -13.80 -2.78 5.62
C THR A 25 -12.44 -3.46 5.49
N PRO A 26 -12.35 -4.67 4.90
CA PRO A 26 -11.08 -5.30 4.63
C PRO A 26 -10.16 -4.41 3.78
N LYS A 27 -8.90 -4.29 4.20
CA LYS A 27 -7.82 -3.62 3.49
C LYS A 27 -6.67 -4.60 3.37
N SER A 28 -6.07 -4.71 2.19
CA SER A 28 -4.75 -5.35 2.12
C SER A 28 -3.67 -4.31 2.46
N LEU A 29 -2.56 -4.76 3.06
CA LEU A 29 -1.36 -3.92 3.17
C LEU A 29 -0.89 -3.40 1.81
N LEU A 30 -1.10 -4.20 0.77
CA LEU A 30 -0.82 -3.83 -0.61
C LEU A 30 -1.59 -2.58 -1.02
N ASP A 31 -2.88 -2.47 -0.67
CA ASP A 31 -3.69 -1.29 -1.01
C ASP A 31 -3.12 0.00 -0.41
N ARG A 32 -2.58 -0.07 0.81
CA ARG A 32 -1.94 1.09 1.47
C ARG A 32 -0.65 1.49 0.75
N GLU A 33 0.24 0.53 0.48
CA GLU A 33 1.52 0.84 -0.16
C GLU A 33 1.34 1.27 -1.63
N VAL A 34 0.36 0.71 -2.34
CA VAL A 34 -0.02 1.15 -3.68
C VAL A 34 -0.59 2.56 -3.66
N ALA A 35 -1.48 2.88 -2.70
CA ALA A 35 -2.01 4.24 -2.56
C ALA A 35 -0.90 5.26 -2.28
N LYS A 36 0.09 4.90 -1.45
CA LYS A 36 1.26 5.72 -1.17
C LYS A 36 2.11 5.94 -2.44
N ALA A 37 2.46 4.86 -3.14
CA ALA A 37 3.22 4.94 -4.39
C ALA A 37 2.50 5.81 -5.45
N LEU A 38 1.17 5.71 -5.54
CA LEU A 38 0.37 6.54 -6.44
C LEU A 38 0.39 8.03 -6.05
N ALA A 39 0.35 8.34 -4.75
CA ALA A 39 0.46 9.72 -4.26
C ALA A 39 1.86 10.30 -4.55
N ASP A 40 2.91 9.51 -4.38
CA ASP A 40 4.29 9.88 -4.71
C ASP A 40 4.46 10.13 -6.21
N PHE A 41 3.90 9.26 -7.06
CA PHE A 41 3.83 9.45 -8.52
C PHE A 41 3.18 10.78 -8.89
N ARG A 42 1.98 11.06 -8.35
CA ARG A 42 1.23 12.30 -8.65
C ARG A 42 1.97 13.55 -8.19
N ALA A 43 2.76 13.45 -7.12
CA ALA A 43 3.55 14.54 -6.59
C ALA A 43 4.95 14.67 -7.25
N GLY A 44 5.27 13.82 -8.24
CA GLY A 44 6.57 13.81 -8.90
C GLY A 44 7.72 13.30 -8.01
N ARG A 45 7.42 12.65 -6.88
CA ARG A 45 8.39 12.02 -5.99
C ARG A 45 8.70 10.62 -6.51
N MET A 46 9.46 10.54 -7.59
CA MET A 46 9.85 9.29 -8.21
C MET A 46 11.36 9.23 -8.41
N SER A 47 11.87 8.01 -8.44
CA SER A 47 13.27 7.75 -8.75
C SER A 47 13.48 7.67 -10.26
N GLY A 48 14.55 8.30 -10.74
CA GLY A 48 14.82 8.47 -12.17
C GLY A 48 14.34 9.83 -12.70
N PRO A 49 14.22 10.01 -14.03
CA PRO A 49 14.36 9.02 -15.09
C PRO A 49 15.78 8.44 -15.17
N PHE A 50 15.89 7.21 -15.68
CA PHE A 50 17.17 6.55 -15.94
C PHE A 50 17.42 6.51 -17.43
N GLU A 51 18.57 7.02 -17.88
CA GLU A 51 18.92 7.07 -19.30
C GLU A 51 19.22 5.68 -19.89
N THR A 52 19.62 4.72 -19.05
CA THR A 52 19.96 3.36 -19.47
C THR A 52 19.40 2.32 -18.51
N HIS A 53 19.21 1.10 -19.02
CA HIS A 53 18.80 -0.03 -18.19
C HIS A 53 19.86 -0.37 -17.12
N GLN A 54 21.16 -0.18 -17.40
CA GLN A 54 22.20 -0.39 -16.38
C GLN A 54 22.07 0.57 -15.20
N ALA A 55 21.73 1.85 -15.45
CA ALA A 55 21.50 2.83 -14.39
C ALA A 55 20.30 2.45 -13.52
N LEU A 56 19.19 2.02 -14.13
CA LEU A 56 18.02 1.49 -13.41
C LEU A 56 18.39 0.26 -12.57
N MET A 57 19.10 -0.71 -13.15
CA MET A 57 19.46 -1.95 -12.45
C MET A 57 20.40 -1.69 -11.28
N THR A 58 21.30 -0.71 -11.40
CA THR A 58 22.19 -0.29 -10.31
C THR A 58 21.38 0.32 -9.16
N TYR A 59 20.43 1.20 -9.48
CA TYR A 59 19.53 1.81 -8.49
C TYR A 59 18.73 0.76 -7.70
N LEU A 60 18.11 -0.21 -8.40
CA LEU A 60 17.31 -1.26 -7.78
C LEU A 60 18.13 -2.20 -6.89
N LYS A 61 19.32 -2.60 -7.35
CA LYS A 61 20.22 -3.46 -6.56
C LYS A 61 20.81 -2.75 -5.33
N GLY A 62 20.95 -1.43 -5.40
CA GLY A 62 21.40 -0.59 -4.28
C GLY A 62 20.34 -0.35 -3.20
N GLY A 63 19.12 -0.88 -3.37
CA GLY A 63 18.02 -0.75 -2.41
C GLY A 63 17.01 0.35 -2.73
N GLY A 64 17.30 1.24 -3.67
CA GLY A 64 16.52 2.44 -3.92
C GLY A 64 16.50 3.39 -2.71
N ALA A 65 16.62 4.70 -2.94
CA ALA A 65 16.55 5.71 -1.88
C ALA A 65 15.20 5.70 -1.15
#